data_AF-A0A7V3GTG0-F1
#
_entry.id   AF-A0A7V3GTG0-F1
#
_cell.length_a   1.000
_cell.length_b   1.000
_cell.length_c   1.000
_cell.angle_alpha   90.00
_cell.angle_beta   90.00
_cell.angle_gamma   90.00
#
_symmetry.space_group_name_H-M   'P 1'
#
loop_
_entity.id
_entity.type
_entity.pdbx_description
1 polymer ?
#
loop_
_entity_poly.entity_id
_entity_poly.type
_entity_poly.pdbx_seq_one_letter_code
_entity_poly.pdbx_strand_id
1 'polypeptide(L)'
;MTDVINDAEAYGVEIIPAAVEPGQVYWKVIRVHHLTPEENNGRHHIFIDAVDEEENRLYGSLFTISWDGGSDTVIIEKEPPEPGANFPMWKWQVCSVEGMGAPSDRVINLHTAHPDEGPGNTLFHHSFAITYLRTVAEEVETPAYSIIRGRVPGGGGHTLALIDEDQVVQTQVVGADEQYRFANLPAGAYIVRDSSDLRVAGPAFLDGRDEAVLNFPAPLPEDRVFARYVL
;
A
#
# COMPACT_ATOMS: atom_id res chain seq x y z
N MET A 1 8.85 1.00 12.06
CA MET A 1 7.48 0.59 11.70
C MET A 1 6.98 -0.49 12.65
N THR A 2 5.96 -0.19 13.45
CA THR A 2 5.17 -1.25 14.13
C THR A 2 4.31 -1.91 13.05
N ASP A 3 4.49 -3.21 12.84
CA ASP A 3 3.66 -3.98 11.91
C ASP A 3 2.21 -3.95 12.39
N VAL A 4 1.28 -3.75 11.45
CA VAL A 4 -0.16 -3.72 11.76
C VAL A 4 -0.60 -5.15 12.09
N ILE A 5 -1.26 -5.33 13.24
CA ILE A 5 -1.83 -6.61 13.65
C ILE A 5 -3.34 -6.54 13.49
N ASN A 6 -3.92 -7.34 12.59
CA ASN A 6 -5.37 -7.50 12.45
C ASN A 6 -5.75 -8.97 12.64
N ASP A 7 -6.03 -9.39 13.87
CA ASP A 7 -6.53 -10.75 14.11
C ASP A 7 -8.05 -10.89 13.86
N ALA A 8 -8.74 -9.75 13.66
CA ALA A 8 -10.15 -9.71 13.32
C ALA A 8 -10.43 -9.96 11.82
N GLU A 9 -9.39 -10.16 10.98
CA GLU A 9 -9.54 -10.47 9.56
C GLU A 9 -10.37 -11.75 9.33
N ALA A 10 -10.24 -12.75 10.22
CA ALA A 10 -11.05 -13.96 10.19
C ALA A 10 -12.57 -13.71 10.35
N TYR A 11 -12.94 -12.54 10.88
CA TYR A 11 -14.31 -12.07 11.04
C TYR A 11 -14.74 -11.12 9.90
N GLY A 12 -13.91 -10.98 8.87
CA GLY A 12 -14.16 -10.10 7.73
C GLY A 12 -13.90 -8.62 8.02
N VAL A 13 -13.19 -8.29 9.11
CA VAL A 13 -12.82 -6.91 9.42
C VAL A 13 -11.62 -6.50 8.58
N GLU A 14 -11.77 -5.41 7.84
CA GLU A 14 -10.74 -4.89 6.92
C GLU A 14 -10.28 -3.50 7.37
N ILE A 15 -9.02 -3.18 7.07
CA ILE A 15 -8.44 -1.85 7.24
C ILE A 15 -8.25 -1.27 5.84
N ILE A 16 -8.91 -0.13 5.57
CA ILE A 16 -8.67 0.67 4.37
C ILE A 16 -7.61 1.72 4.74
N PRO A 17 -6.40 1.66 4.16
CA PRO A 17 -5.34 2.63 4.47
C PRO A 17 -5.73 4.06 4.08
N ALA A 18 -5.26 5.03 4.85
CA ALA A 18 -5.36 6.45 4.52
C ALA A 18 -4.55 6.76 3.25
N ALA A 19 -5.11 7.56 2.34
CA ALA A 19 -4.34 8.19 1.27
C ALA A 19 -3.57 9.39 1.86
N VAL A 20 -2.25 9.24 2.04
CA VAL A 20 -1.38 10.22 2.70
C VAL A 20 -0.10 10.44 1.89
N GLU A 21 0.36 11.68 1.87
CA GLU A 21 1.65 12.04 1.28
C GLU A 21 2.79 11.91 2.30
N PRO A 22 4.03 11.63 1.88
CA PRO A 22 5.21 11.67 2.75
C PRO A 22 5.28 12.97 3.58
N GLY A 23 5.56 12.83 4.88
CA GLY A 23 5.60 13.95 5.82
C GLY A 23 4.24 14.40 6.36
N GLN A 24 3.12 13.81 5.92
CA GLN A 24 1.79 14.14 6.41
C GLN A 24 1.46 13.40 7.71
N VAL A 25 0.96 14.13 8.73
CA VAL A 25 0.41 13.52 9.94
C VAL A 25 -0.91 12.83 9.64
N TYR A 26 -1.08 11.60 10.10
CA TYR A 26 -2.30 10.81 9.92
C TYR A 26 -2.55 9.84 11.09
N TRP A 27 -3.74 9.25 11.10
CA TRP A 27 -4.11 8.17 12.00
C TRP A 27 -3.87 6.82 11.33
N LYS A 28 -2.88 6.08 11.80
CA LYS A 28 -2.57 4.72 11.37
C LYS A 28 -3.24 3.72 12.31
N VAL A 29 -3.93 2.72 11.80
CA VAL A 29 -4.36 1.57 12.62
C VAL A 29 -3.15 0.67 12.83
N ILE A 30 -2.80 0.41 14.09
CA ILE A 30 -1.69 -0.50 14.44
C ILE A 30 -2.18 -1.83 15.02
N ARG A 31 -3.41 -1.86 15.53
CA ARG A 31 -4.03 -3.09 16.01
C ARG A 31 -5.54 -3.08 15.80
N VAL A 32 -6.07 -4.20 15.30
CA VAL A 32 -7.48 -4.56 15.37
C VAL A 32 -7.58 -5.95 15.98
N HIS A 33 -8.33 -6.05 17.06
CA HIS A 33 -8.45 -7.26 17.85
C HIS A 33 -9.92 -7.66 18.03
N HIS A 34 -10.29 -8.88 17.66
CA HIS A 34 -11.56 -9.46 18.08
C HIS A 34 -11.39 -10.06 19.48
N LEU A 35 -12.17 -9.59 20.44
CA LEU A 35 -12.03 -10.03 21.84
C LEU A 35 -12.44 -11.49 21.97
N THR A 36 -11.60 -12.27 22.65
CA THR A 36 -11.92 -13.65 23.06
C THR A 36 -13.15 -13.68 23.98
N PRO A 37 -13.82 -14.84 24.16
CA PRO A 37 -14.95 -14.95 25.07
C PRO A 37 -14.62 -14.44 26.50
N GLU A 38 -13.42 -14.74 27.01
CA GLU A 38 -12.96 -14.33 28.32
C GLU A 38 -12.79 -12.81 28.44
N GLU A 39 -12.24 -12.17 27.40
CA GLU A 39 -12.05 -10.72 27.35
C GLU A 39 -13.39 -9.98 27.14
N ASN A 40 -14.23 -10.51 26.25
CA ASN A 40 -15.47 -9.88 25.86
C ASN A 40 -16.52 -9.93 26.97
N ASN A 41 -16.61 -11.06 27.68
CA ASN A 41 -17.53 -11.28 28.80
C ASN A 41 -18.99 -10.85 28.49
N GLY A 42 -19.48 -11.22 27.30
CA GLY A 42 -20.86 -10.96 26.87
C GLY A 42 -21.13 -9.54 26.38
N ARG A 43 -20.09 -8.74 26.11
CA ARG A 43 -20.25 -7.38 25.55
C ARG A 43 -20.43 -7.41 24.03
N HIS A 44 -20.80 -6.25 23.49
CA HIS A 44 -21.05 -6.01 22.06
C HIS A 44 -20.53 -4.62 21.64
N HIS A 45 -19.27 -4.31 21.94
CA HIS A 45 -18.73 -2.95 21.80
C HIS A 45 -17.61 -2.88 20.77
N ILE A 46 -17.42 -1.68 20.23
CA ILE A 46 -16.14 -1.26 19.67
C ILE A 46 -15.41 -0.50 20.76
N PHE A 47 -14.19 -0.92 21.08
CA PHE A 47 -13.27 -0.25 21.98
C PHE A 47 -12.19 0.45 21.16
N ILE A 48 -11.86 1.69 21.52
CA ILE A 48 -10.93 2.50 20.74
C ILE A 48 -9.89 3.09 21.67
N ASP A 49 -8.63 2.91 21.28
CA ASP A 49 -7.48 3.59 21.85
C ASP A 49 -6.77 4.42 20.78
N ALA A 50 -6.19 5.53 21.20
CA ALA A 50 -5.38 6.40 20.35
C ALA A 50 -4.11 6.76 21.11
N VAL A 51 -2.96 6.55 20.47
CA VAL A 51 -1.63 6.79 21.05
C VAL A 51 -0.73 7.58 20.11
N ASP A 52 0.30 8.21 20.66
CA ASP A 52 1.43 8.73 19.88
C ASP A 52 2.53 7.66 19.69
N GLU A 53 3.63 8.05 19.05
CA GLU A 53 4.77 7.17 18.74
C GLU A 53 5.53 6.68 19.98
N GLU A 54 5.30 7.29 21.14
CA GLU A 54 5.84 6.87 22.44
C GLU A 54 4.83 6.01 23.24
N GLU A 55 3.72 5.60 22.60
CA GLU A 55 2.60 4.86 23.19
C GLU A 55 1.83 5.64 24.28
N ASN A 56 1.99 6.96 24.36
CA ASN A 56 1.19 7.77 25.26
C ASN A 56 -0.23 7.96 24.71
N ARG A 57 -1.24 7.74 25.56
CA ARG A 57 -2.66 7.94 25.18
C ARG A 57 -2.92 9.40 24.82
N LEU A 58 -3.51 9.61 23.64
CA LEU A 58 -3.90 10.91 23.10
C LEU A 58 -5.33 11.27 23.50
N TYR A 59 -5.49 11.76 24.73
CA TYR A 59 -6.77 12.25 25.25
C TYR A 59 -7.36 13.37 24.40
N GLY A 60 -8.70 13.40 24.30
CA GLY A 60 -9.44 14.37 23.51
C GLY A 60 -9.50 14.06 22.00
N SER A 61 -8.83 13.00 21.55
CA SER A 61 -8.92 12.54 20.15
C SER A 61 -10.34 12.06 19.85
N LEU A 62 -10.87 12.45 18.69
CA LEU A 62 -12.23 12.17 18.26
C LEU A 62 -12.22 11.12 17.15
N PHE A 63 -13.18 10.19 17.21
CA PHE A 63 -13.37 9.15 16.21
C PHE A 63 -14.83 9.10 15.80
N THR A 64 -15.08 8.98 14.49
CA THR A 64 -16.41 8.79 13.93
C THR A 64 -16.69 7.31 13.80
N ILE A 65 -17.83 6.87 14.36
CA ILE A 65 -18.42 5.57 14.08
C ILE A 65 -19.54 5.78 13.07
N SER A 66 -19.49 5.10 11.93
CA SER A 66 -20.51 5.21 10.87
C SER A 66 -21.15 3.86 10.59
N TRP A 67 -22.45 3.82 10.33
CA TRP A 67 -23.21 2.63 9.94
C TRP A 67 -24.33 3.02 8.96
N ASP A 68 -25.07 2.04 8.44
CA ASP A 68 -26.19 2.32 7.55
C ASP A 68 -27.27 3.14 8.27
N GLY A 69 -27.52 4.37 7.79
CA GLY A 69 -28.50 5.28 8.35
C GLY A 69 -28.03 6.16 9.51
N GLY A 70 -26.73 6.17 9.88
CA GLY A 70 -26.26 7.09 10.91
C GLY A 70 -24.76 7.09 11.20
N SER A 71 -24.37 8.01 12.06
CA SER A 71 -23.04 8.07 12.65
C SER A 71 -23.11 8.61 14.07
N ASP A 72 -22.05 8.35 14.83
CA ASP A 72 -21.82 8.94 16.16
C ASP A 72 -20.34 9.30 16.29
N THR A 73 -20.01 10.14 17.27
CA THR A 73 -18.64 10.53 17.57
C THR A 73 -18.29 10.15 18.99
N VAL A 74 -17.15 9.46 19.15
CA VAL A 74 -16.60 9.11 20.46
C VAL A 74 -15.31 9.88 20.71
N ILE A 75 -14.99 10.11 21.99
CA ILE A 75 -13.81 10.84 22.44
C ILE A 75 -12.95 9.95 23.35
N ILE A 76 -11.63 10.01 23.17
CA ILE A 76 -10.67 9.33 24.06
C ILE A 76 -10.60 10.11 25.38
N GLU A 77 -11.22 9.58 26.43
CA GLU A 77 -11.31 10.27 27.73
C GLU A 77 -11.04 9.36 28.93
N LYS A 78 -11.17 8.04 28.77
CA LYS A 78 -11.04 7.08 29.87
C LYS A 78 -9.57 6.84 30.21
N GLU A 79 -9.27 6.58 31.48
CA GLU A 79 -7.92 6.26 31.94
C GLU A 79 -7.63 4.75 31.86
N PRO A 80 -6.38 4.33 31.61
CA PRO A 80 -5.99 2.93 31.73
C PRO A 80 -6.32 2.36 33.13
N PRO A 81 -6.73 1.09 33.25
CA PRO A 81 -6.66 0.04 32.23
C PRO A 81 -7.87 -0.02 31.28
N GLU A 82 -8.82 0.92 31.37
CA GLU A 82 -9.96 0.93 30.45
C GLU A 82 -9.54 1.40 29.05
N PRO A 83 -10.17 0.88 27.97
CA PRO A 83 -10.00 1.44 26.63
C PRO A 83 -10.43 2.90 26.59
N GLY A 84 -9.70 3.74 25.85
CA GLY A 84 -9.87 5.20 25.84
C GLY A 84 -11.29 5.68 25.50
N ALA A 85 -11.98 4.97 24.61
CA ALA A 85 -13.38 5.16 24.28
C ALA A 85 -14.09 3.83 24.01
N ASN A 86 -15.43 3.84 24.02
CA ASN A 86 -16.22 2.72 23.54
C ASN A 86 -17.52 3.14 22.87
N PHE A 87 -18.06 2.25 22.04
CA PHE A 87 -19.34 2.41 21.35
C PHE A 87 -20.11 1.08 21.36
N PRO A 88 -21.36 1.02 21.85
CA PRO A 88 -22.17 -0.20 21.80
C PRO A 88 -22.72 -0.43 20.39
N MET A 89 -22.52 -1.64 19.86
CA MET A 89 -23.09 -2.07 18.58
C MET A 89 -24.44 -2.78 18.76
N TRP A 90 -25.39 -2.47 17.90
CA TRP A 90 -26.71 -3.09 17.90
C TRP A 90 -26.77 -4.32 16.99
N LYS A 91 -27.84 -5.11 17.13
CA LYS A 91 -28.08 -6.29 16.29
C LYS A 91 -28.14 -5.88 14.82
N TRP A 92 -27.39 -6.60 13.98
CA TRP A 92 -27.29 -6.37 12.54
C TRP A 92 -26.66 -5.03 12.14
N GLN A 93 -26.15 -4.26 13.10
CA GLN A 93 -25.42 -3.04 12.81
C GLN A 93 -24.03 -3.42 12.28
N VAL A 94 -23.68 -2.84 11.13
CA VAL A 94 -22.35 -2.95 10.54
C VAL A 94 -21.71 -1.58 10.58
N CYS A 95 -20.65 -1.47 11.38
CA CYS A 95 -19.98 -0.22 11.69
C CYS A 95 -18.65 -0.10 10.96
N SER A 96 -18.21 1.14 10.80
CA SER A 96 -16.83 1.51 10.48
C SER A 96 -16.32 2.60 11.41
N VAL A 97 -15.02 2.65 11.64
CA VAL A 97 -14.35 3.64 12.50
C VAL A 97 -13.27 4.38 11.72
N GLU A 98 -13.21 5.70 11.89
CA GLU A 98 -12.13 6.55 11.39
C GLU A 98 -11.83 7.69 12.37
N GLY A 99 -10.55 8.07 12.48
CA GLY A 99 -10.09 9.19 13.30
C GLY A 99 -10.37 10.54 12.64
N MET A 100 -10.70 11.54 13.45
CA MET A 100 -10.95 12.90 13.00
C MET A 100 -9.70 13.79 13.10
N GLY A 101 -9.70 14.90 12.36
CA GLY A 101 -8.67 15.94 12.45
C GLY A 101 -7.37 15.68 11.68
N ALA A 102 -7.26 14.53 11.01
CA ALA A 102 -6.20 14.17 10.06
C ALA A 102 -6.77 13.08 9.12
N PRO A 103 -6.12 12.78 7.97
CA PRO A 103 -6.41 11.55 7.25
C PRO A 103 -6.30 10.35 8.20
N SER A 104 -7.13 9.33 7.97
CA SER A 104 -7.21 8.19 8.86
C SER A 104 -7.37 6.91 8.07
N ASP A 105 -6.68 5.88 8.53
CA ASP A 105 -7.06 4.50 8.22
C ASP A 105 -8.49 4.27 8.70
N ARG A 106 -9.26 3.50 7.94
CA ARG A 106 -10.65 3.20 8.26
C ARG A 106 -10.82 1.71 8.51
N VAL A 107 -11.28 1.34 9.70
CA VAL A 107 -11.65 -0.04 10.02
C VAL A 107 -13.10 -0.24 9.61
N ILE A 108 -13.39 -1.23 8.79
CA ILE A 108 -14.72 -1.49 8.24
C ILE A 108 -15.24 -2.89 8.60
N ASN A 109 -16.54 -3.08 8.40
CA ASN A 109 -17.23 -4.35 8.61
C ASN A 109 -17.20 -4.87 10.06
N LEU A 110 -17.24 -3.96 11.03
CA LEU A 110 -17.34 -4.31 12.46
C LEU A 110 -18.80 -4.61 12.80
N HIS A 111 -19.12 -5.85 13.18
CA HIS A 111 -20.49 -6.21 13.55
C HIS A 111 -20.56 -7.35 14.56
N THR A 112 -21.71 -7.49 15.22
CA THR A 112 -21.88 -8.49 16.28
C THR A 112 -22.45 -9.83 15.78
N ALA A 113 -22.81 -9.91 14.50
CA ALA A 113 -23.50 -11.05 13.90
C ALA A 113 -22.54 -12.19 13.49
N HIS A 114 -21.80 -12.73 14.46
CA HIS A 114 -20.94 -13.90 14.28
C HIS A 114 -21.52 -15.13 15.00
N PRO A 115 -21.10 -16.36 14.61
CA PRO A 115 -21.47 -17.58 15.32
C PRO A 115 -20.98 -17.59 16.78
N ASP A 116 -21.66 -18.35 17.63
CA ASP A 116 -21.27 -18.54 19.02
C ASP A 116 -19.88 -19.19 19.15
N GLU A 117 -19.05 -18.66 20.06
CA GLU A 117 -17.70 -19.15 20.37
C GLU A 117 -17.51 -19.44 21.86
N GLY A 118 -18.54 -19.19 22.68
CA GLY A 118 -18.51 -19.46 24.11
C GLY A 118 -19.47 -18.55 24.87
N PRO A 119 -19.55 -18.66 26.21
CA PRO A 119 -20.48 -17.86 27.00
C PRO A 119 -20.22 -16.35 26.90
N GLY A 120 -18.97 -15.94 26.62
CA GLY A 120 -18.61 -14.54 26.45
C GLY A 120 -18.78 -14.01 25.02
N ASN A 121 -18.85 -14.89 24.02
CA ASN A 121 -19.06 -14.57 22.62
C ASN A 121 -20.23 -15.41 22.07
N THR A 122 -21.43 -14.86 22.15
CA THR A 122 -22.64 -15.46 21.58
C THR A 122 -23.16 -14.58 20.46
N LEU A 123 -24.11 -15.07 19.68
CA LEU A 123 -24.74 -14.29 18.61
C LEU A 123 -25.20 -12.92 19.12
N PHE A 124 -24.68 -11.87 18.48
CA PHE A 124 -24.83 -10.45 18.84
C PHE A 124 -24.03 -9.95 20.05
N HIS A 125 -23.13 -10.75 20.60
CA HIS A 125 -22.23 -10.41 21.68
C HIS A 125 -20.79 -10.68 21.27
N HIS A 126 -20.31 -9.94 20.26
CA HIS A 126 -18.90 -9.91 19.88
C HIS A 126 -18.41 -8.46 19.95
N SER A 127 -17.18 -8.27 20.42
CA SER A 127 -16.58 -6.94 20.53
C SER A 127 -15.24 -6.89 19.80
N PHE A 128 -14.85 -5.69 19.42
CA PHE A 128 -13.58 -5.42 18.76
C PHE A 128 -12.84 -4.30 19.49
N ALA A 129 -11.53 -4.41 19.60
CA ALA A 129 -10.66 -3.34 20.07
C ALA A 129 -9.77 -2.84 18.93
N ILE A 130 -9.69 -1.53 18.78
CA ILE A 130 -8.91 -0.85 17.75
C ILE A 130 -7.92 0.08 18.43
N THR A 131 -6.65 0.02 18.03
CA THR A 131 -5.63 0.97 18.47
C THR A 131 -5.13 1.77 17.27
N TYR A 132 -5.34 3.09 17.34
CA TYR A 132 -4.80 4.06 16.40
C TYR A 132 -3.51 4.67 16.92
N LEU A 133 -2.54 4.82 16.04
CA LEU A 133 -1.31 5.57 16.22
C LEU A 133 -1.41 6.89 15.45
N ARG A 134 -1.16 8.01 16.10
CA ARG A 134 -0.93 9.28 15.40
C ARG A 134 0.54 9.37 15.03
N THR A 135 0.83 9.32 13.74
CA THR A 135 2.21 9.30 13.21
C THR A 135 2.30 10.13 11.94
N VAL A 136 3.52 10.28 11.42
CA VAL A 136 3.83 10.94 10.16
C VAL A 136 4.04 9.86 9.10
N ALA A 137 3.41 10.02 7.93
CA ALA A 137 3.66 9.15 6.79
C ALA A 137 5.15 9.19 6.42
N GLU A 138 5.82 8.05 6.53
CA GLU A 138 7.24 7.94 6.22
C GLU A 138 7.48 8.23 4.73
N GLU A 139 8.55 8.96 4.44
CA GLU A 139 9.07 9.05 3.07
C GLU A 139 9.69 7.70 2.73
N VAL A 140 8.95 6.88 1.99
CA VAL A 140 9.53 5.72 1.34
C VAL A 140 10.37 6.27 0.18
N GLU A 141 11.64 6.59 0.44
CA GLU A 141 12.59 6.84 -0.65
C GLU A 141 12.58 5.60 -1.54
N THR A 142 11.97 5.70 -2.72
CA THR A 142 12.12 4.68 -3.75
C THR A 142 13.57 4.73 -4.19
N PRO A 143 14.37 3.67 -3.94
CA PRO A 143 15.76 3.67 -4.38
C PRO A 143 15.76 3.91 -5.89
N ALA A 144 16.51 4.90 -6.35
CA ALA A 144 16.59 5.27 -7.76
C ALA A 144 18.03 5.23 -8.22
N TYR A 145 18.69 4.09 -7.97
CA TYR A 145 20.11 3.88 -8.23
C TYR A 145 20.36 2.70 -9.19
N SER A 146 19.30 2.04 -9.68
CA SER A 146 19.49 0.92 -10.60
C SER A 146 20.12 1.35 -11.93
N ILE A 147 20.74 0.39 -12.59
CA ILE A 147 21.44 0.57 -13.87
C ILE A 147 20.91 -0.44 -14.88
N ILE A 148 20.63 0.02 -16.11
CA ILE A 148 20.49 -0.86 -17.28
C ILE A 148 21.64 -0.55 -18.22
N ARG A 149 22.43 -1.59 -18.57
CA ARG A 149 23.50 -1.48 -19.57
C ARG A 149 23.39 -2.57 -20.62
N GLY A 150 24.04 -2.37 -21.76
CA GLY A 150 24.11 -3.42 -22.77
C GLY A 150 24.79 -2.97 -24.04
N ARG A 151 24.66 -3.79 -25.08
CA ARG A 151 25.18 -3.52 -26.41
C ARG A 151 24.07 -3.51 -27.46
N VAL A 152 24.23 -2.65 -28.46
CA VAL A 152 23.38 -2.55 -29.65
C VAL A 152 24.19 -2.84 -30.91
N PRO A 153 24.26 -4.11 -31.37
CA PRO A 153 25.05 -4.45 -32.54
C PRO A 153 24.60 -3.64 -33.77
N GLY A 154 25.54 -3.00 -34.46
CA GLY A 154 25.28 -2.12 -35.60
C GLY A 154 24.57 -0.80 -35.23
N GLY A 155 24.49 -0.46 -33.95
CA GLY A 155 23.72 0.67 -33.46
C GLY A 155 24.52 1.95 -33.21
N GLY A 156 25.77 2.04 -33.65
CA GLY A 156 26.59 3.24 -33.43
C GLY A 156 25.92 4.50 -33.99
N GLY A 157 25.67 5.49 -33.13
CA GLY A 157 24.96 6.72 -33.47
C GLY A 157 23.43 6.62 -33.44
N HIS A 158 22.85 5.47 -33.13
CA HIS A 158 21.41 5.33 -32.93
C HIS A 158 20.94 5.98 -31.63
N THR A 159 19.65 6.35 -31.57
CA THR A 159 19.03 6.88 -30.36
C THR A 159 18.18 5.79 -29.69
N LEU A 160 18.54 5.43 -28.47
CA LEU A 160 17.76 4.54 -27.63
C LEU A 160 16.79 5.33 -26.75
N ALA A 161 15.62 4.77 -26.52
CA ALA A 161 14.63 5.22 -25.56
C ALA A 161 14.43 4.13 -24.50
N LEU A 162 14.63 4.49 -23.23
CA LEU A 162 14.22 3.68 -22.10
C LEU A 162 12.74 3.97 -21.83
N ILE A 163 11.93 2.92 -21.78
CA ILE A 163 10.48 3.01 -21.61
C ILE A 163 10.11 2.33 -20.30
N ASP A 164 9.35 3.03 -19.48
CA ASP A 164 8.66 2.54 -18.29
C ASP A 164 7.17 2.57 -18.60
N GLU A 165 6.52 1.41 -18.50
CA GLU A 165 5.16 1.20 -19.03
C GLU A 165 5.06 1.63 -20.50
N ASP A 166 4.51 2.83 -20.76
CA ASP A 166 4.35 3.44 -22.09
C ASP A 166 5.06 4.81 -22.22
N GLN A 167 5.81 5.23 -21.20
CA GLN A 167 6.48 6.54 -21.18
C GLN A 167 7.98 6.41 -21.44
N VAL A 168 8.50 7.25 -22.34
CA VAL A 168 9.95 7.40 -22.51
C VAL A 168 10.51 8.17 -21.32
N VAL A 169 11.24 7.48 -20.44
CA VAL A 169 11.79 8.05 -19.21
C VAL A 169 13.23 8.57 -19.37
N GLN A 170 14.00 7.98 -20.29
CA GLN A 170 15.35 8.44 -20.64
C GLN A 170 15.66 8.16 -22.11
N THR A 171 16.58 8.93 -22.69
CA THR A 171 17.13 8.66 -24.03
C THR A 171 18.65 8.72 -24.02
N GLN A 172 19.28 7.96 -24.92
CA GLN A 172 20.73 7.95 -25.07
C GLN A 172 21.13 7.71 -26.52
N VAL A 173 22.10 8.49 -27.02
CA VAL A 173 22.75 8.21 -28.29
C VAL A 173 23.87 7.19 -28.05
N VAL A 174 23.87 6.10 -28.81
CA VAL A 174 24.85 5.01 -28.68
C VAL A 174 26.19 5.45 -29.26
N GLY A 175 27.28 5.20 -28.53
CA GLY A 175 28.64 5.46 -28.98
C GLY A 175 29.09 4.56 -30.12
N ALA A 176 30.26 4.85 -30.70
CA ALA A 176 30.87 4.02 -31.75
C ALA A 176 31.30 2.62 -31.25
N ASP A 177 31.40 2.44 -29.93
CA ASP A 177 31.64 1.15 -29.27
C ASP A 177 30.36 0.29 -29.12
N GLU A 178 29.22 0.82 -29.56
CA GLU A 178 27.91 0.17 -29.56
C GLU A 178 27.38 -0.16 -28.16
N GLN A 179 27.94 0.43 -27.12
CA GLN A 179 27.50 0.24 -25.73
C GLN A 179 26.56 1.36 -25.29
N TYR A 180 25.68 1.03 -24.36
CA TYR A 180 24.74 1.97 -23.78
C TYR A 180 24.58 1.70 -22.27
N ARG A 181 24.17 2.74 -21.54
CA ARG A 181 23.95 2.73 -20.10
C ARG A 181 22.94 3.79 -19.67
N PHE A 182 21.84 3.35 -19.08
CA PHE A 182 20.89 4.15 -18.30
C PHE A 182 21.14 3.94 -16.80
N ALA A 183 20.97 4.99 -16.01
CA ALA A 183 21.24 4.94 -14.57
C ALA A 183 20.31 5.86 -13.79
N ASN A 184 20.39 5.74 -12.48
CA ASN A 184 19.50 6.38 -11.52
C ASN A 184 18.04 5.96 -11.76
N LEU A 185 17.84 4.66 -11.98
CA LEU A 185 16.54 4.11 -12.29
C LEU A 185 15.83 3.66 -11.00
N PRO A 186 14.58 4.08 -10.76
CA PRO A 186 13.73 3.53 -9.72
C PRO A 186 13.48 2.03 -9.90
N ALA A 187 12.90 1.41 -8.87
CA ALA A 187 12.27 0.11 -9.03
C ALA A 187 11.15 0.19 -10.08
N GLY A 188 11.11 -0.76 -11.01
CA GLY A 188 10.18 -0.68 -12.14
C GLY A 188 10.45 -1.72 -13.22
N ALA A 189 9.57 -1.78 -14.21
CA ALA A 189 9.67 -2.67 -15.35
C ALA A 189 10.04 -1.87 -16.61
N TYR A 190 11.23 -2.10 -17.13
CA TYR A 190 11.78 -1.29 -18.21
C TYR A 190 12.03 -2.09 -19.48
N ILE A 191 11.78 -1.48 -20.64
CA ILE A 191 12.28 -1.93 -21.95
C ILE A 191 13.16 -0.85 -22.57
N VAL A 192 14.11 -1.25 -23.42
CA VAL A 192 14.91 -0.33 -24.23
C VAL A 192 14.52 -0.50 -25.68
N ARG A 193 14.12 0.59 -26.33
CA ARG A 193 13.76 0.62 -27.75
C ARG A 193 14.79 1.41 -28.54
N ASP A 194 15.28 0.82 -29.63
CA ASP A 194 16.04 1.56 -30.63
C ASP A 194 15.06 2.34 -31.51
N SER A 195 15.13 3.67 -31.47
CA SER A 195 14.21 4.53 -32.23
C SER A 195 14.60 4.64 -33.71
N SER A 196 15.83 4.24 -34.07
CA SER A 196 16.32 4.28 -35.44
C SER A 196 15.89 3.06 -36.25
N ASP A 197 15.81 1.87 -35.64
CA ASP A 197 15.45 0.63 -36.34
C ASP A 197 14.36 -0.24 -35.68
N LEU A 198 13.74 0.27 -34.61
CA LEU A 198 12.60 -0.31 -33.90
C LEU A 198 12.89 -1.63 -33.16
N ARG A 199 14.15 -2.07 -33.05
CA ARG A 199 14.50 -3.20 -32.18
C ARG A 199 14.18 -2.87 -30.71
N VAL A 200 13.95 -3.90 -29.91
CA VAL A 200 13.65 -3.79 -28.48
C VAL A 200 14.47 -4.80 -27.70
N ALA A 201 14.92 -4.42 -26.51
CA ALA A 201 15.51 -5.30 -25.50
C ALA A 201 14.74 -5.16 -24.18
N GLY A 202 14.45 -6.28 -23.51
CA GLY A 202 13.69 -6.31 -22.25
C GLY A 202 12.50 -7.29 -22.26
N PRO A 203 11.65 -7.26 -21.22
CA PRO A 203 11.72 -6.36 -20.06
C PRO A 203 12.82 -6.72 -19.04
N ALA A 204 13.28 -5.72 -18.29
CA ALA A 204 14.05 -5.88 -17.05
C ALA A 204 13.23 -5.38 -15.86
N PHE A 205 13.26 -6.11 -14.75
CA PHE A 205 12.61 -5.73 -13.50
C PHE A 205 13.69 -5.29 -12.52
N LEU A 206 13.63 -4.03 -12.09
CA LEU A 206 14.60 -3.41 -11.20
C LEU A 206 14.01 -3.22 -9.81
N ASP A 207 14.85 -3.26 -8.79
CA ASP A 207 14.48 -3.01 -7.39
C ASP A 207 14.91 -1.61 -6.90
N GLY A 208 15.48 -0.80 -7.80
CA GLY A 208 15.99 0.53 -7.49
C GLY A 208 17.43 0.57 -6.97
N ARG A 209 18.08 -0.58 -6.81
CA ARG A 209 19.47 -0.72 -6.33
C ARG A 209 20.33 -1.65 -7.20
N ASP A 210 19.70 -2.48 -8.01
CA ASP A 210 20.31 -3.54 -8.80
C ASP A 210 20.82 -3.07 -10.18
N GLU A 211 21.41 -4.02 -10.92
CA GLU A 211 21.88 -3.79 -12.28
C GLU A 211 21.42 -4.89 -13.21
N ALA A 212 20.86 -4.49 -14.36
CA ALA A 212 20.45 -5.39 -15.42
C ALA A 212 21.26 -5.19 -16.70
N VAL A 213 21.47 -6.29 -17.42
CA VAL A 213 22.13 -6.29 -18.74
C VAL A 213 21.11 -6.64 -19.82
N LEU A 214 20.85 -5.71 -20.74
CA LEU A 214 19.91 -5.89 -21.85
C LEU A 214 20.65 -5.72 -23.19
N ASN A 215 20.97 -6.82 -23.86
CA ASN A 215 21.59 -6.75 -25.19
C ASN A 215 20.54 -6.82 -26.28
N PHE A 216 20.69 -6.00 -27.31
CA PHE A 216 19.81 -6.03 -28.47
C PHE A 216 20.12 -7.24 -29.37
N PRO A 217 19.12 -7.77 -30.09
CA PRO A 217 19.36 -8.74 -31.13
C PRO A 217 20.21 -8.13 -32.25
N ALA A 218 20.92 -8.98 -33.00
CA ALA A 218 21.63 -8.56 -34.20
C ALA A 218 20.67 -7.87 -35.21
N PRO A 219 21.16 -6.91 -36.01
CA PRO A 219 20.34 -6.27 -37.02
C PRO A 219 19.83 -7.30 -38.03
N LEU A 220 18.64 -7.06 -38.56
CA LEU A 220 18.11 -7.89 -39.65
C LEU A 220 19.00 -7.72 -40.89
N PRO A 221 19.28 -8.79 -41.65
CA PRO A 221 20.02 -8.67 -42.91
C PRO A 221 19.27 -7.76 -43.89
N GLU A 222 20.00 -6.87 -44.58
CA GLU A 222 19.44 -5.90 -45.53
C GLU A 222 18.61 -6.55 -46.66
N ASP A 223 18.86 -7.83 -46.95
CA ASP A 223 18.24 -8.57 -48.07
C ASP A 223 16.86 -9.17 -47.77
N ARG A 224 16.33 -9.03 -46.56
CA ARG A 224 14.99 -9.52 -46.20
C ARG A 224 14.03 -8.37 -45.95
N VAL A 225 13.61 -7.73 -47.03
CA VAL A 225 12.38 -6.92 -47.06
C VAL A 225 11.22 -7.86 -46.75
N PHE A 226 10.64 -7.76 -45.55
CA PHE A 226 9.39 -8.45 -45.24
C PHE A 226 8.32 -7.97 -46.22
N ALA A 227 7.77 -8.91 -46.99
CA ALA A 227 6.62 -8.66 -47.84
C ALA A 227 5.52 -8.00 -47.00
N ARG A 228 5.10 -6.80 -47.39
CA ARG A 228 3.86 -6.19 -46.91
C ARG A 228 2.73 -7.16 -47.19
N TYR A 229 2.22 -7.85 -46.16
CA TYR A 229 0.88 -8.43 -46.23
C TYR A 229 -0.10 -7.26 -46.13
N VAL A 230 -0.59 -6.83 -47.29
CA VAL A 230 -1.82 -6.06 -47.41
C VAL A 230 -2.96 -7.08 -47.43
N LEU A 231 -3.81 -7.05 -46.42
CA LEU A 231 -5.21 -7.48 -46.48
C LEU A 231 -6.06 -6.40 -45.81
#